data_AF-A0A5B8LKN4-F1
#
_entry.id   AF-A0A5B8LKN4-F1
#
_cell.length_a   1.000
_cell.length_b   1.000
_cell.length_c   1.000
_cell.angle_alpha   90.00
_cell.angle_beta   90.00
_cell.angle_gamma   90.00
#
_symmetry.space_group_name_H-M   'P 1'
#
loop_
_entity.id
_entity.type
_entity.pdbx_description
1 polymer ?
#
loop_
_entity_poly.entity_id
_entity_poly.type
_entity_poly.pdbx_seq_one_letter_code
_entity_poly.pdbx_strand_id
1 'polypeptide(L)'
;MPLFLPLLLAAPADAAAAKLQPAAEPSIVAAGKACVGVTADPDGQATRLTGWRPATTAEAKGVNSDGAIVMRDNIQLIYRTGSEGGCVVMANPDAAFDTAAFYADLGAAIGVPIATDPKNPVTKLPNGEVLVTVVTLEKDKRLVTLVVGNPNSEYAKKKGK
;
A
#
# COMPACT_ATOMS: atom_id res chain seq x y z
N MET A 1 -29.94 -9.15 -50.55
CA MET A 1 -28.91 -8.23 -50.02
C MET A 1 -29.56 -7.34 -48.98
N PRO A 2 -29.12 -7.42 -47.72
CA PRO A 2 -28.73 -6.19 -47.04
C PRO A 2 -27.35 -6.32 -46.36
N LEU A 3 -26.55 -5.27 -46.55
CA LEU A 3 -25.36 -4.94 -45.77
C LEU A 3 -25.73 -4.71 -44.30
N PHE A 4 -24.98 -5.27 -43.35
CA PHE A 4 -24.94 -4.76 -41.98
C PHE A 4 -23.50 -4.81 -41.43
N LEU A 5 -23.00 -3.59 -41.18
CA LEU A 5 -21.96 -3.12 -40.26
C LEU A 5 -20.62 -3.88 -40.08
N PRO A 6 -19.47 -3.20 -40.23
CA PRO A 6 -18.18 -3.78 -39.89
C PRO A 6 -18.06 -3.96 -38.36
N LEU A 7 -17.59 -5.14 -37.94
CA LEU A 7 -16.97 -5.31 -36.63
C LEU A 7 -15.80 -4.33 -36.54
N LEU A 8 -16.03 -3.19 -35.88
CA LEU A 8 -14.93 -2.46 -35.26
C LEU A 8 -14.44 -3.37 -34.13
N LEU A 9 -13.36 -4.12 -34.38
CA LEU A 9 -12.53 -4.64 -33.31
C LEU A 9 -12.13 -3.43 -32.47
N ALA A 10 -12.73 -3.28 -31.29
CA ALA A 10 -12.16 -2.47 -30.25
C ALA A 10 -10.77 -3.06 -30.00
N ALA A 11 -9.73 -2.33 -30.41
CA ALA A 11 -8.37 -2.62 -30.01
C ALA A 11 -8.37 -2.79 -28.48
N PRO A 12 -7.67 -3.79 -27.93
CA PRO A 12 -7.54 -3.91 -26.49
C PRO A 12 -6.84 -2.63 -26.02
N ALA A 13 -7.63 -1.74 -25.43
CA ALA A 13 -7.12 -0.54 -24.80
C ALA A 13 -6.01 -1.00 -23.85
N ASP A 14 -4.88 -0.34 -24.04
CA ASP A 14 -3.64 -0.49 -23.30
C ASP A 14 -3.82 -1.09 -21.92
N ALA A 15 -3.00 -2.11 -21.67
CA ALA A 15 -2.62 -2.52 -20.35
C ALA A 15 -1.90 -1.36 -19.63
N ALA A 16 -2.65 -0.34 -19.21
CA ALA A 16 -2.31 0.39 -18.01
C ALA A 16 -2.20 -0.68 -16.91
N ALA A 17 -1.02 -0.81 -16.29
CA ALA A 17 -0.96 -1.32 -14.93
C ALA A 17 -2.10 -0.63 -14.18
N ALA A 18 -3.09 -1.40 -13.72
CA ALA A 18 -4.37 -0.86 -13.29
C ALA A 18 -4.12 0.32 -12.34
N LYS A 19 -4.33 1.55 -12.81
CA LYS A 19 -4.02 2.75 -12.04
C LYS A 19 -4.96 2.70 -10.84
N LEU A 20 -4.42 2.57 -9.63
CA LEU A 20 -5.21 2.51 -8.41
C LEU A 20 -6.22 3.66 -8.42
N GLN A 21 -7.49 3.31 -8.22
CA GLN A 21 -8.54 4.31 -8.11
C GLN A 21 -8.29 5.18 -6.86
N PRO A 22 -8.78 6.43 -6.84
CA PRO A 22 -8.67 7.27 -5.67
C PRO A 22 -9.23 6.61 -4.39
N ALA A 23 -8.51 6.77 -3.28
CA ALA A 23 -8.88 6.28 -1.96
C ALA A 23 -8.93 7.44 -0.95
N ALA A 24 -9.88 7.36 -0.03
CA ALA A 24 -10.07 8.34 1.03
C ALA A 24 -9.00 8.19 2.12
N GLU A 25 -8.57 9.31 2.70
CA GLU A 25 -7.55 9.34 3.76
C GLU A 25 -7.82 8.36 4.92
N PRO A 26 -9.04 8.26 5.49
CA PRO A 26 -9.31 7.30 6.57
C PRO A 26 -9.08 5.85 6.18
N SER A 27 -9.35 5.49 4.92
CA SER A 27 -9.10 4.14 4.41
C SER A 27 -7.59 3.88 4.32
N ILE A 28 -6.79 4.88 3.91
CA ILE A 28 -5.33 4.76 3.82
C ILE A 28 -4.72 4.62 5.23
N VAL A 29 -5.23 5.36 6.22
CA VAL A 29 -4.84 5.22 7.63
C VAL A 29 -5.18 3.83 8.16
N ALA A 30 -6.38 3.32 7.87
CA ALA A 30 -6.79 1.97 8.25
C ALA A 30 -5.90 0.89 7.60
N ALA A 31 -5.50 1.08 6.34
CA ALA A 31 -4.54 0.23 5.66
C ALA A 31 -3.16 0.23 6.33
N GLY A 32 -2.64 1.40 6.70
CA GLY A 32 -1.40 1.52 7.46
C GLY A 32 -1.45 0.76 8.79
N LYS A 33 -2.55 0.91 9.55
CA LYS A 33 -2.76 0.18 10.80
C LYS A 33 -2.82 -1.34 10.58
N ALA A 34 -3.55 -1.80 9.56
CA ALA A 34 -3.60 -3.21 9.22
C ALA A 34 -2.21 -3.74 8.87
N CYS A 35 -1.45 -2.99 8.07
CA CYS A 35 -0.11 -3.33 7.62
C CYS A 35 0.90 -3.48 8.77
N VAL A 36 0.90 -2.54 9.72
CA VAL A 36 1.69 -2.68 10.95
C VAL A 36 1.25 -3.91 11.73
N GLY A 37 -0.05 -4.10 11.92
CA GLY A 37 -0.55 -5.20 12.73
C GLY A 37 -0.26 -6.59 12.15
N VAL A 38 -0.28 -6.76 10.82
CA VAL A 38 0.08 -8.05 10.19
C VAL A 38 1.58 -8.34 10.24
N THR A 39 2.41 -7.30 10.34
CA THR A 39 3.87 -7.46 10.47
C THR A 39 4.25 -7.77 11.92
N ALA A 40 3.66 -7.03 12.87
CA ALA A 40 3.95 -7.15 14.30
C ALA A 40 3.36 -8.41 14.95
N ASP A 41 2.22 -8.89 14.45
CA ASP A 41 1.52 -10.06 14.97
C ASP A 41 0.89 -10.85 13.80
N PRO A 42 1.69 -11.73 13.17
CA PRO A 42 1.25 -12.58 12.07
C PRO A 42 0.12 -13.54 12.45
N ASP A 43 0.05 -13.97 13.72
CA ASP A 43 -0.96 -14.94 14.18
C ASP A 43 -2.37 -14.32 14.19
N GLY A 44 -2.49 -13.03 14.50
CA GLY A 44 -3.75 -12.27 14.43
C GLY A 44 -4.11 -11.71 13.05
N GLN A 45 -3.37 -12.06 11.99
CA GLN A 45 -3.52 -11.49 10.65
C GLN A 45 -4.95 -11.63 10.09
N ALA A 46 -5.60 -12.78 10.25
CA ALA A 46 -6.94 -13.04 9.69
C ALA A 46 -7.98 -12.03 10.20
N THR A 47 -7.92 -11.69 11.49
CA THR A 47 -8.80 -10.68 12.10
C THR A 47 -8.49 -9.29 11.55
N ARG A 48 -7.20 -8.93 11.40
CA ARG A 48 -6.79 -7.61 10.89
C ARG A 48 -7.11 -7.38 9.42
N LEU A 49 -7.08 -8.46 8.63
CA LEU A 49 -7.45 -8.45 7.22
C LEU A 49 -8.94 -8.76 6.98
N THR A 50 -9.77 -8.69 8.02
CA THR A 50 -11.22 -8.80 7.84
C THR A 50 -11.73 -7.68 6.93
N GLY A 51 -12.50 -8.04 5.89
CA GLY A 51 -13.00 -7.11 4.88
C GLY A 51 -12.01 -6.79 3.75
N TRP A 52 -10.81 -7.37 3.78
CA TRP A 52 -9.88 -7.34 2.66
C TRP A 52 -10.12 -8.55 1.77
N ARG A 53 -10.10 -8.34 0.45
CA ARG A 53 -10.26 -9.43 -0.53
C ARG A 53 -8.93 -9.69 -1.25
N PRO A 54 -8.67 -10.91 -1.75
CA PRO A 54 -7.59 -11.12 -2.68
C PRO A 54 -7.68 -10.18 -3.89
N ALA A 55 -6.53 -9.70 -4.35
CA ALA A 55 -6.45 -8.94 -5.59
C ALA A 55 -6.84 -9.82 -6.79
N THR A 56 -7.53 -9.23 -7.77
CA THR A 56 -7.76 -9.88 -9.06
C THR A 56 -6.45 -9.91 -9.88
N THR A 57 -6.38 -10.76 -10.90
CA THR A 57 -5.21 -10.84 -11.79
C THR A 57 -4.87 -9.49 -12.44
N ALA A 58 -5.88 -8.66 -12.72
CA ALA A 58 -5.68 -7.33 -13.27
C ALA A 58 -5.06 -6.35 -12.25
N GLU A 59 -5.48 -6.42 -10.99
CA GLU A 59 -4.96 -5.58 -9.90
C GLU A 59 -3.56 -6.00 -9.43
N ALA A 60 -3.24 -7.29 -9.53
CA ALA A 60 -1.91 -7.82 -9.24
C ALA A 60 -0.92 -7.66 -10.42
N LYS A 61 -1.39 -7.21 -11.58
CA LYS A 61 -0.55 -7.12 -12.79
C LYS A 61 0.59 -6.13 -12.58
N GLY A 62 1.82 -6.60 -12.78
CA GLY A 62 3.03 -5.78 -12.63
C GLY A 62 3.57 -5.71 -11.20
N VAL A 63 2.89 -6.33 -10.23
CA VAL A 63 3.39 -6.49 -8.87
C VAL A 63 4.15 -7.82 -8.78
N ASN A 64 5.48 -7.77 -8.78
CA ASN A 64 6.30 -8.95 -8.52
C ASN A 64 6.48 -9.10 -7.01
N SER A 65 5.68 -9.97 -6.39
CA SER A 65 5.64 -10.16 -4.95
C SER A 65 5.62 -11.63 -4.61
N ASP A 66 6.53 -12.06 -3.74
CA ASP A 66 6.50 -13.37 -3.09
C ASP A 66 5.49 -13.43 -1.92
N GLY A 67 4.81 -12.31 -1.63
CA GLY A 67 3.76 -12.16 -0.62
C GLY A 67 2.35 -12.14 -1.20
N ALA A 68 1.36 -12.26 -0.32
CA ALA A 68 -0.06 -12.16 -0.66
C ALA A 68 -0.45 -10.70 -0.96
N ILE A 69 -1.33 -10.51 -1.94
CA ILE A 69 -1.85 -9.20 -2.36
C ILE A 69 -3.34 -9.15 -2.08
N VAL A 70 -3.75 -8.18 -1.26
CA VAL A 70 -5.16 -7.94 -0.92
C VAL A 70 -5.57 -6.51 -1.21
N MET A 71 -6.86 -6.32 -1.45
CA MET A 71 -7.47 -5.05 -1.84
C MET A 71 -8.62 -4.71 -0.89
N ARG A 72 -8.75 -3.42 -0.58
CA ARG A 72 -9.90 -2.85 0.12
C ARG A 72 -9.97 -1.34 -0.17
N ASP A 73 -11.16 -0.81 -0.43
CA ASP A 73 -11.38 0.64 -0.58
C ASP A 73 -10.38 1.32 -1.56
N ASN A 74 -10.09 0.65 -2.69
CA ASN A 74 -9.10 1.06 -3.72
C ASN A 74 -7.63 1.09 -3.27
N ILE A 75 -7.33 0.46 -2.13
CA ILE A 75 -5.99 0.36 -1.57
C ILE A 75 -5.48 -1.05 -1.77
N GLN A 76 -4.23 -1.14 -2.22
CA GLN A 76 -3.50 -2.39 -2.32
C GLN A 76 -2.61 -2.58 -1.10
N LEU A 77 -2.73 -3.73 -0.45
CA LEU A 77 -1.87 -4.14 0.65
C LEU A 77 -1.20 -5.46 0.26
N ILE A 78 0.12 -5.44 0.21
CA ILE A 78 0.97 -6.60 -0.05
C ILE A 78 1.60 -7.00 1.26
N TYR A 79 1.57 -8.27 1.63
CA TYR A 79 2.21 -8.72 2.85
C TYR A 79 2.82 -10.10 2.71
N ARG A 80 3.90 -10.32 3.47
CA ARG A 80 4.56 -11.61 3.62
C ARG A 80 4.66 -11.94 5.10
N THR A 81 4.33 -13.18 5.45
CA THR A 81 4.44 -13.70 6.82
C THR A 81 5.83 -14.28 7.09
N GLY A 82 6.14 -14.53 8.36
CA GLY A 82 7.40 -15.12 8.80
C GLY A 82 8.44 -14.12 9.27
N SER A 83 9.63 -14.60 9.64
CA SER A 83 10.69 -13.81 10.27
C SER A 83 11.32 -12.73 9.39
N GLU A 84 11.20 -12.87 8.07
CA GLU A 84 11.60 -11.86 7.07
C GLU A 84 10.41 -11.10 6.49
N GLY A 85 9.23 -11.32 7.09
CA GLY A 85 7.98 -10.75 6.68
C GLY A 85 7.96 -9.22 6.76
N GLY A 86 6.94 -8.67 6.11
CA GLY A 86 6.75 -7.25 5.97
C GLY A 86 5.47 -6.99 5.21
N CYS A 87 5.09 -5.72 5.18
CA CYS A 87 3.91 -5.29 4.48
C CYS A 87 4.14 -3.97 3.75
N VAL A 88 3.49 -3.83 2.59
CA VAL A 88 3.50 -2.63 1.76
C VAL A 88 2.07 -2.21 1.50
N VAL A 89 1.73 -0.95 1.76
CA VAL A 89 0.48 -0.31 1.34
C VAL A 89 0.79 0.60 0.16
N MET A 90 -0.03 0.50 -0.88
CA MET A 90 -0.04 1.43 -2.00
C MET A 90 -1.45 1.96 -2.22
N ALA A 91 -1.57 3.28 -2.26
CA ALA A 91 -2.84 3.96 -2.48
C ALA A 91 -2.64 5.18 -3.37
N ASN A 92 -3.62 5.46 -4.24
CA ASN A 92 -3.73 6.74 -4.91
C ASN A 92 -4.68 7.61 -4.07
N PRO A 93 -4.22 8.64 -3.35
CA PRO A 93 -5.10 9.44 -2.51
C PRO A 93 -6.03 10.31 -3.36
N ASP A 94 -7.27 10.47 -2.90
CA ASP A 94 -8.24 11.37 -3.53
C ASP A 94 -7.81 12.84 -3.49
N ALA A 95 -8.60 13.71 -4.13
CA ALA A 95 -8.30 15.13 -4.24
C ALA A 95 -8.37 15.90 -2.90
N ALA A 96 -9.10 15.37 -1.91
CA ALA A 96 -9.29 15.99 -0.61
C ALA A 96 -8.20 15.63 0.41
N PHE A 97 -7.30 14.69 0.07
CA PHE A 97 -6.20 14.23 0.91
C PHE A 97 -5.33 15.38 1.43
N ASP A 98 -5.19 15.44 2.76
CA ASP A 98 -4.33 16.38 3.46
C ASP A 98 -3.12 15.63 4.04
N THR A 99 -1.94 15.94 3.52
CA THR A 99 -0.71 15.27 3.94
C THR A 99 -0.44 15.43 5.43
N ALA A 100 -0.72 16.59 6.03
CA ALA A 100 -0.44 16.84 7.43
C ALA A 100 -1.43 16.09 8.34
N ALA A 101 -2.72 16.11 7.99
CA ALA A 101 -3.75 15.33 8.68
C ALA A 101 -3.45 13.84 8.60
N PHE A 102 -3.09 13.35 7.40
CA PHE A 102 -2.71 11.95 7.19
C PHE A 102 -1.58 11.49 8.11
N TYR A 103 -0.49 12.26 8.23
CA TYR A 103 0.62 11.89 9.12
C TYR A 103 0.20 11.88 10.59
N ALA A 104 -0.63 12.84 11.02
CA ALA A 104 -1.15 12.90 12.38
C ALA A 104 -2.06 11.70 12.69
N ASP A 105 -3.01 11.40 11.80
CA ASP A 105 -3.98 10.33 11.95
C ASP A 105 -3.33 8.95 11.88
N LEU A 106 -2.37 8.76 10.97
CA LEU A 106 -1.58 7.53 10.91
C LEU A 106 -0.79 7.33 12.20
N GLY A 107 -0.18 8.40 12.73
CA GLY A 107 0.57 8.33 13.98
C GLY A 107 -0.31 8.02 15.18
N ALA A 108 -1.49 8.64 15.26
CA ALA A 108 -2.48 8.35 16.29
C ALA A 108 -2.99 6.90 16.18
N ALA A 109 -3.22 6.40 14.96
CA ALA A 109 -3.73 5.05 14.73
C ALA A 109 -2.72 3.95 15.11
N ILE A 110 -1.42 4.21 14.94
CA ILE A 110 -0.32 3.28 15.26
C ILE A 110 0.21 3.50 16.69
N GLY A 111 -0.02 4.68 17.28
CA GLY A 111 0.45 5.03 18.62
C GLY A 111 1.87 5.59 18.67
N VAL A 112 2.42 6.05 17.55
CA VAL A 112 3.73 6.73 17.47
C VAL A 112 3.71 7.88 16.47
N PRO A 113 4.42 9.00 16.73
CA PRO A 113 4.57 10.06 15.73
C PRO A 113 5.25 9.56 14.46
N ILE A 114 4.72 9.92 13.28
CA ILE A 114 5.29 9.53 11.99
C ILE A 114 6.26 10.60 11.49
N ALA A 115 7.38 10.16 10.94
CA ALA A 115 8.33 11.02 10.25
C ALA A 115 7.67 11.71 9.04
N THR A 116 7.71 13.03 9.02
CA THR A 116 7.15 13.86 7.94
C THR A 116 8.23 14.40 6.99
N ASP A 117 9.51 14.22 7.33
CA ASP A 117 10.62 14.66 6.49
C ASP A 117 10.78 13.70 5.29
N PRO A 118 10.52 14.14 4.05
CA PRO A 118 10.66 13.30 2.87
C PRO A 118 12.11 12.84 2.62
N LYS A 119 13.12 13.51 3.20
CA LYS A 119 14.53 13.07 3.12
C LYS A 119 14.85 11.95 4.13
N ASN A 120 14.08 11.86 5.21
CA ASN A 120 14.24 10.86 6.27
C ASN A 120 12.88 10.27 6.66
N PRO A 121 12.20 9.54 5.75
CA PRO A 121 10.82 9.08 5.93
C PRO A 121 10.67 7.88 6.89
N VAL A 122 11.66 7.65 7.75
CA VAL A 122 11.81 6.43 8.54
C VAL A 122 11.35 6.66 9.98
N THR A 123 10.34 5.90 10.40
CA THR A 123 9.83 5.87 11.78
C THR A 123 10.17 4.53 12.42
N LYS A 124 10.81 4.56 13.60
CA LYS A 124 11.04 3.34 14.39
C LYS A 124 9.81 3.06 15.25
N LEU A 125 9.33 1.83 15.18
CA LEU A 125 8.20 1.35 15.98
C LEU A 125 8.71 0.77 17.32
N PRO A 126 7.88 0.73 18.38
CA PRO A 126 8.32 0.29 19.71
C PRO A 126 8.75 -1.19 19.78
N ASN A 127 8.24 -2.02 18.87
CA ASN A 127 8.60 -3.42 18.70
C ASN A 127 9.89 -3.63 17.90
N GLY A 128 10.59 -2.56 17.51
CA GLY A 128 11.81 -2.61 16.71
C GLY A 128 11.59 -2.60 15.20
N GLU A 129 10.34 -2.69 14.72
CA GLU A 129 10.00 -2.55 13.31
C GLU A 129 10.26 -1.16 12.76
N VAL A 130 10.35 -1.09 11.44
CA VAL A 130 10.55 0.16 10.72
C VAL A 130 9.36 0.41 9.81
N LEU A 131 8.75 1.57 9.97
CA LEU A 131 7.76 2.11 9.05
C LEU A 131 8.43 3.20 8.19
N VAL A 132 8.36 3.02 6.87
CA VAL A 132 8.75 4.03 5.88
C VAL A 132 7.49 4.58 5.25
N THR A 133 7.32 5.90 5.27
CA THR A 133 6.14 6.57 4.71
C THR A 133 6.53 7.55 3.63
N VAL A 134 6.13 7.27 2.39
CA VAL A 134 6.40 8.12 1.23
C VAL A 134 5.08 8.63 0.68
N VAL A 135 4.91 9.94 0.68
CA VAL A 135 3.78 10.63 0.06
C VAL A 135 4.32 11.43 -1.13
N THR A 136 3.82 11.14 -2.33
CA THR A 136 4.13 11.90 -3.55
C THR A 136 2.85 12.53 -4.07
N LEU A 137 2.79 13.87 -4.05
CA LEU A 137 1.68 14.66 -4.59
C LEU A 137 2.23 15.65 -5.62
N GLU A 138 2.26 15.22 -6.87
CA GLU A 138 2.62 16.02 -8.03
C GLU A 138 1.41 16.12 -8.97
N LYS A 139 1.42 17.11 -9.87
CA LYS A 139 0.29 17.43 -10.76
C LYS A 139 -0.29 16.20 -11.48
N ASP A 140 0.57 15.27 -11.90
CA ASP A 140 0.19 14.08 -12.67
C ASP A 140 0.33 12.77 -11.87
N LYS A 141 0.82 12.84 -10.62
CA LYS A 141 1.16 11.67 -9.79
C LYS A 141 0.77 11.90 -8.34
N ARG A 142 -0.21 11.12 -7.87
CA ARG A 142 -0.62 11.05 -6.47
C ARG A 142 -0.41 9.61 -6.00
N LEU A 143 0.46 9.41 -5.02
CA LEU A 143 0.79 8.09 -4.49
C LEU A 143 1.16 8.18 -3.02
N VAL A 144 0.56 7.32 -2.21
CA VAL A 144 1.00 7.01 -0.85
C VAL A 144 1.55 5.60 -0.85
N THR A 145 2.78 5.47 -0.37
CA THR A 145 3.43 4.18 -0.14
C THR A 145 3.83 4.08 1.33
N LEU A 146 3.36 3.02 2.00
CA LEU A 146 3.78 2.67 3.35
C LEU A 146 4.51 1.34 3.30
N VAL A 147 5.66 1.24 3.94
CA VAL A 147 6.41 -0.01 4.04
C VAL A 147 6.69 -0.29 5.50
N VAL A 148 6.21 -1.41 6.01
CA VAL A 148 6.53 -1.92 7.34
C VAL A 148 7.40 -3.14 7.19
N GLY A 149 8.59 -3.12 7.80
CA GLY A 149 9.53 -4.23 7.74
C GLY A 149 10.02 -4.63 9.12
N ASN A 150 10.22 -5.95 9.30
CA ASN A 150 10.94 -6.48 10.45
C ASN A 150 12.40 -5.99 10.41
N PRO A 151 13.00 -5.50 11.50
CA PRO A 151 14.40 -5.07 11.52
C PRO A 151 15.38 -6.21 11.18
N ASN A 152 14.95 -7.47 11.30
CA ASN A 152 15.72 -8.65 10.94
C ASN A 152 15.65 -8.98 9.43
N SER A 153 14.70 -8.39 8.69
CA SER A 153 14.59 -8.48 7.24
C SER A 153 15.87 -8.00 6.57
N GLU A 154 16.34 -8.70 5.55
CA GLU A 154 17.56 -8.33 4.80
C GLU A 154 17.50 -6.90 4.23
N TYR A 155 16.31 -6.35 4.02
CA TYR A 155 16.06 -4.98 3.55
C TYR A 155 16.29 -3.89 4.63
N ALA A 156 16.15 -4.22 5.91
CA ALA A 156 16.39 -3.29 7.02
C ALA A 156 17.87 -3.24 7.42
N LYS A 157 18.64 -4.27 7.06
CA LYS A 157 20.10 -4.27 7.18
C LYS A 157 20.67 -3.44 6.03
N LYS A 158 20.66 -2.12 6.18
CA LYS A 158 21.66 -1.28 5.53
C LYS A 158 23.01 -1.84 5.99
N LYS A 159 23.63 -2.74 5.20
CA LYS A 159 25.02 -3.12 5.41
C LYS A 159 25.79 -1.83 5.22
N GLY A 160 26.16 -1.21 6.34
CA GLY A 160 27.21 -0.22 6.38
C GLY A 160 28.42 -0.83 5.69
N LYS A 161 28.70 -0.32 4.50
CA LYS A 161 30.05 -0.25 3.98
C LYS A 161 30.36 1.23 3.83
#